data_AF-A0A382K816-F1
#
_entry.id   AF-A0A382K816-F1
#
_cell.length_a   1.000
_cell.length_b   1.000
_cell.length_c   1.000
_cell.angle_alpha   90.00
_cell.angle_beta   90.00
_cell.angle_gamma   90.00
#
_symmetry.space_group_name_H-M   'P 1'
#
loop_
_entity.id
_entity.type
_entity.pdbx_description
1 polymer ?
#
loop_
_entity_poly.entity_id
_entity_poly.type
_entity_poly.pdbx_seq_one_letter_code
_entity_poly.pdbx_strand_id
1 'polypeptide(L)'
;MNIFLNKKKFYLFILFYSLLAIFFALYVEHFLEYKPCKLCLYQRVPYIFAIFISFVGYNYFKNDKILILIVVIFSISVLISGYHYGIENNIFEEFSGCNAGALEIIDKSELLKSLNNNVSSCKDVSFKFFGISLAGINLLLSLLIVVYSLRTLVYEKN
;
A
#
# COMPACT_ATOMS: atom_id res chain seq x y z
N MET A 1 8.51 -28.07 -13.94
CA MET A 1 7.42 -27.55 -13.07
C MET A 1 7.16 -26.11 -13.52
N ASN A 2 6.06 -25.84 -14.23
CA ASN A 2 5.76 -24.48 -14.70
C ASN A 2 5.43 -23.62 -13.47
N ILE A 3 6.44 -22.89 -12.99
CA ILE A 3 6.34 -21.94 -11.87
C ILE A 3 5.39 -20.77 -12.19
N PHE A 4 4.93 -20.67 -13.44
CA PHE A 4 4.12 -19.56 -13.94
C PHE A 4 2.63 -19.84 -13.85
N LEU A 5 1.94 -19.01 -13.07
CA LEU A 5 0.48 -18.88 -13.12
C LEU A 5 0.06 -18.34 -14.50
N ASN A 6 -0.90 -19.02 -15.15
CA ASN A 6 -1.62 -18.48 -16.30
C ASN A 6 -2.18 -17.07 -15.96
N LYS A 7 -2.18 -16.11 -16.89
CA LYS A 7 -2.72 -14.75 -16.70
C LYS A 7 -4.06 -14.71 -15.95
N LYS A 8 -5.01 -15.59 -16.27
CA LYS A 8 -6.28 -15.67 -15.51
C LYS A 8 -6.07 -15.98 -14.04
N LYS A 9 -5.24 -16.98 -13.74
CA LYS A 9 -4.88 -17.36 -12.36
C LYS A 9 -4.08 -16.26 -11.68
N PHE A 10 -3.25 -15.52 -12.42
CA PHE A 10 -2.52 -14.37 -11.90
C PHE A 10 -3.46 -13.24 -11.49
N TYR A 11 -4.42 -12.85 -12.35
CA TYR A 11 -5.42 -11.84 -12.00
C TYR A 11 -6.27 -12.28 -10.80
N LEU A 12 -6.69 -13.54 -10.73
CA LEU A 12 -7.39 -14.07 -9.55
C LEU A 12 -6.52 -13.98 -8.29
N PHE A 13 -5.25 -14.35 -8.39
CA PHE A 13 -4.32 -14.27 -7.28
C PHE A 13 -4.19 -12.84 -6.75
N ILE A 14 -3.96 -11.86 -7.63
CA ILE A 14 -3.86 -10.45 -7.23
C ILE A 14 -5.18 -9.93 -6.64
N LEU A 15 -6.32 -10.35 -7.19
CA LEU A 15 -7.64 -9.99 -6.66
C LEU A 15 -7.83 -10.50 -5.23
N PHE A 16 -7.62 -11.81 -5.00
CA PHE A 16 -7.76 -12.39 -3.66
C PHE A 16 -6.76 -11.83 -2.67
N TYR A 17 -5.50 -11.66 -3.10
CA TYR A 17 -4.46 -11.08 -2.27
C TYR A 17 -4.80 -9.63 -1.87
N SER A 18 -5.29 -8.81 -2.82
CA SER A 18 -5.64 -7.42 -2.52
C SER A 18 -6.85 -7.31 -1.60
N LEU A 19 -7.85 -8.19 -1.77
CA LEU A 19 -8.98 -8.29 -0.83
C LEU A 19 -8.51 -8.67 0.57
N LEU A 20 -7.63 -9.66 0.69
CA LEU A 20 -7.08 -10.09 1.97
C LEU A 20 -6.26 -8.99 2.64
N ALA A 21 -5.45 -8.26 1.88
CA ALA A 21 -4.64 -7.15 2.40
C ALA A 21 -5.52 -6.01 2.96
N ILE A 22 -6.58 -5.62 2.25
CA ILE A 22 -7.54 -4.61 2.73
C ILE A 22 -8.29 -5.12 3.96
N PHE A 23 -8.76 -6.37 3.95
CA PHE A 23 -9.45 -6.95 5.09
C PHE A 23 -8.56 -6.99 6.33
N PHE A 24 -7.30 -7.38 6.16
CA PHE A 24 -6.31 -7.37 7.23
C PHE A 24 -6.05 -5.95 7.76
N ALA A 25 -5.93 -4.96 6.88
CA ALA A 25 -5.75 -3.56 7.29
C ALA A 25 -6.96 -3.03 8.08
N LEU A 26 -8.18 -3.40 7.70
CA LEU A 26 -9.40 -3.05 8.42
C LEU A 26 -9.50 -3.78 9.76
N TYR A 27 -9.05 -5.03 9.83
CA TYR A 27 -8.98 -5.79 11.07
C TYR A 27 -8.03 -5.13 12.08
N VAL A 28 -6.83 -4.75 11.63
CA VAL A 28 -5.85 -4.05 12.48
C VAL A 28 -6.39 -2.70 12.96
N GLU A 29 -7.14 -1.98 12.12
CA GLU A 29 -7.73 -0.68 12.47
C GLU A 29 -8.88 -0.80 13.49
N HIS A 30 -9.83 -1.70 13.25
CA HIS A 30 -11.09 -1.72 14.02
C HIS A 30 -11.06 -2.72 15.18
N PHE A 31 -10.39 -3.86 15.04
CA PHE A 31 -10.36 -4.91 16.08
C PHE A 31 -9.16 -4.79 17.00
N LEU A 32 -8.00 -4.36 16.48
CA LEU A 32 -6.80 -4.15 17.28
C LEU A 32 -6.64 -2.67 17.72
N GLU A 33 -7.60 -1.81 17.36
CA GLU A 33 -7.67 -0.39 17.73
C GLU A 33 -6.43 0.45 17.34
N TYR A 34 -5.66 -0.01 16.35
CA TYR A 34 -4.51 0.74 15.83
C TYR A 34 -4.96 1.78 14.81
N LYS A 35 -4.97 3.05 15.22
CA LYS A 35 -5.32 4.16 14.32
C LYS A 35 -4.35 4.24 13.14
N PRO A 36 -4.83 4.20 11.88
CA PRO A 36 -3.97 4.33 10.72
C PRO A 36 -3.47 5.76 10.59
N CYS A 37 -2.23 5.88 10.14
CA CYS A 37 -1.63 7.13 9.71
C CYS A 37 -2.13 7.55 8.32
N LYS A 38 -1.93 8.82 7.93
CA LYS A 38 -2.39 9.31 6.61
C LYS A 38 -1.72 8.57 5.44
N LEU A 39 -0.42 8.27 5.56
CA LEU A 39 0.31 7.45 4.59
C LEU A 39 -0.21 6.00 4.55
N CYS A 40 -0.60 5.45 5.70
CA CYS A 40 -1.18 4.12 5.82
C CYS A 40 -2.49 4.03 5.02
N LEU A 41 -3.32 5.07 5.04
CA LEU A 41 -4.52 5.17 4.22
C LEU A 41 -4.18 5.27 2.72
N TYR A 42 -3.18 6.05 2.34
CA TYR A 42 -2.74 6.14 0.95
C TYR A 42 -2.20 4.82 0.40
N GLN A 43 -1.54 4.00 1.24
CA GLN A 43 -1.10 2.67 0.84
C GLN A 43 -2.26 1.71 0.53
N ARG A 44 -3.49 1.96 0.99
CA ARG A 44 -4.67 1.15 0.66
C ARG A 44 -5.18 1.40 -0.77
N VAL A 45 -4.96 2.61 -1.29
CA VAL A 45 -5.49 3.04 -2.60
C VAL A 45 -5.01 2.14 -3.76
N PRO A 46 -3.70 1.82 -3.88
CA PRO A 46 -3.22 0.87 -4.88
C PRO A 46 -3.93 -0.49 -4.86
N TYR A 47 -4.19 -1.04 -3.68
CA TYR A 47 -4.86 -2.34 -3.53
C TYR A 47 -6.34 -2.27 -3.93
N ILE A 48 -7.03 -1.18 -3.60
CA ILE A 48 -8.42 -0.96 -4.04
C ILE A 48 -8.48 -0.93 -5.57
N PHE A 49 -7.61 -0.15 -6.22
CA PHE A 49 -7.55 -0.15 -7.69
C PHE A 49 -7.16 -1.51 -8.26
N ALA A 50 -6.22 -2.22 -7.64
CA ALA A 50 -5.81 -3.55 -8.05
C ALA A 50 -6.97 -4.56 -8.04
N ILE A 51 -7.92 -4.46 -7.10
CA ILE A 51 -9.13 -5.29 -7.08
C ILE A 51 -9.95 -5.08 -8.36
N PHE A 52 -10.27 -3.83 -8.69
CA PHE A 52 -11.06 -3.50 -9.89
C PHE A 52 -10.33 -3.92 -11.17
N ILE A 53 -9.04 -3.63 -11.27
CA ILE A 53 -8.24 -3.92 -12.47
C ILE A 53 -8.06 -5.42 -12.63
N SER A 54 -7.88 -6.17 -11.55
CA SER A 54 -7.76 -7.62 -11.60
C SER A 54 -9.09 -8.28 -11.98
N PHE A 55 -10.22 -7.74 -11.53
CA PHE A 55 -11.54 -8.21 -11.94
C PHE A 55 -11.75 -8.00 -13.45
N VAL A 56 -11.41 -6.83 -13.98
CA VAL A 56 -11.45 -6.56 -15.43
C VAL A 56 -10.43 -7.43 -16.17
N GLY A 57 -9.21 -7.58 -15.65
CA GLY A 57 -8.14 -8.39 -16.21
C GLY A 57 -8.49 -9.87 -16.32
N TYR A 58 -9.24 -10.41 -15.36
CA TYR A 58 -9.73 -11.78 -15.44
C TYR A 58 -10.65 -12.00 -16.65
N ASN A 59 -11.58 -11.06 -16.89
CA ASN A 59 -12.51 -11.12 -18.02
C ASN A 59 -11.82 -10.86 -19.37
N TYR A 60 -10.83 -9.95 -19.40
CA TYR A 60 -10.11 -9.52 -20.60
C TYR A 60 -8.64 -9.97 -20.61
N PHE A 61 -8.36 -11.19 -20.15
CA PHE A 61 -7.00 -11.69 -19.87
C PHE A 61 -6.02 -11.67 -21.05
N LYS A 62 -6.51 -11.59 -22.29
CA LYS A 62 -5.66 -11.49 -23.50
C LYS A 62 -5.09 -10.08 -23.70
N ASN A 63 -5.58 -9.06 -22.99
CA ASN A 63 -5.16 -7.68 -23.16
C ASN A 63 -3.98 -7.33 -22.24
N ASP A 64 -2.78 -7.21 -22.82
CA ASP A 64 -1.55 -6.85 -22.09
C ASP A 64 -1.61 -5.49 -21.41
N LYS A 65 -2.43 -4.57 -21.90
CA LYS A 65 -2.56 -3.22 -21.33
C LYS A 65 -3.04 -3.27 -19.87
N ILE A 66 -3.83 -4.27 -19.52
CA ILE A 66 -4.34 -4.44 -18.15
C ILE A 66 -3.21 -4.88 -17.21
N LEU A 67 -2.32 -5.76 -17.67
CA LEU A 67 -1.15 -6.19 -16.91
C LEU A 67 -0.17 -5.03 -16.69
N ILE A 68 0.01 -4.18 -17.70
CA ILE A 68 0.80 -2.94 -17.59
C ILE A 68 0.22 -2.03 -16.50
N LEU A 69 -1.12 -1.90 -16.45
CA LEU A 69 -1.77 -1.08 -15.44
C LEU A 69 -1.53 -1.60 -14.00
N ILE A 70 -1.53 -2.93 -13.80
CA ILE A 70 -1.14 -3.56 -12.53
C ILE A 70 0.31 -3.18 -12.17
N VAL A 71 1.25 -3.26 -13.13
CA VAL A 71 2.65 -2.87 -12.91
C VAL A 71 2.75 -1.42 -12.45
N VAL A 72 2.06 -0.49 -13.12
CA VAL A 72 2.11 0.95 -12.77
C VAL A 72 1.61 1.18 -11.35
N ILE A 73 0.47 0.59 -10.98
CA ILE A 73 -0.15 0.80 -9.67
C ILE A 73 0.69 0.23 -8.53
N PHE A 74 1.23 -0.98 -8.70
CA PHE A 74 2.11 -1.55 -7.68
C PHE A 74 3.48 -0.86 -7.64
N SER A 75 3.93 -0.26 -8.74
CA SER A 75 5.13 0.60 -8.71
C SER A 75 4.88 1.86 -7.88
N ILE A 76 3.71 2.48 -8.00
CA ILE A 76 3.30 3.59 -7.14
C ILE A 76 3.21 3.12 -5.67
N SER A 77 2.67 1.92 -5.43
CA SER A 77 2.64 1.32 -4.08
C SER A 77 4.04 1.16 -3.49
N VAL A 78 5.02 0.68 -4.28
CA VAL A 78 6.44 0.58 -3.88
C VAL A 78 7.00 1.95 -3.52
N LEU A 79 6.73 3.00 -4.30
CA LEU A 79 7.23 4.35 -3.99
C LEU A 79 6.64 4.88 -2.68
N ILE A 80 5.31 4.78 -2.50
CA ILE A 80 4.62 5.26 -1.29
C ILE A 80 5.10 4.48 -0.05
N SER A 81 5.22 3.16 -0.16
CA SER A 81 5.67 2.31 0.95
C SER A 81 7.15 2.41 1.24
N GLY A 82 7.98 2.63 0.22
CA GLY A 82 9.40 2.93 0.38
C GLY A 82 9.62 4.26 1.10
N TYR A 83 8.86 5.29 0.74
CA TYR A 83 8.89 6.57 1.44
C TYR A 83 8.45 6.42 2.90
N HIS A 84 7.32 5.75 3.15
CA HIS A 84 6.81 5.54 4.51
C HIS A 84 7.78 4.71 5.37
N TYR A 85 8.30 3.60 4.85
CA TYR A 85 9.32 2.81 5.54
C TYR A 85 10.60 3.60 5.79
N GLY A 86 10.98 4.49 4.87
CA GLY A 86 12.11 5.40 5.06
C GLY A 86 11.87 6.41 6.19
N ILE A 87 10.65 6.96 6.32
CA ILE A 87 10.28 7.82 7.45
C ILE A 87 10.42 7.07 8.78
N GLU A 88 9.88 5.84 8.86
CA GLU A 88 9.96 4.99 10.06
C GLU A 88 11.42 4.69 10.47
N ASN A 89 12.35 4.66 9.52
CA ASN A 89 13.78 4.44 9.76
C ASN A 89 14.60 5.73 9.90
N ASN A 90 13.95 6.90 10.04
CA ASN A 90 14.60 8.22 10.12
C ASN A 90 15.45 8.58 8.89
N ILE A 91 15.18 7.99 7.73
CA ILE A 91 15.88 8.31 6.47
C ILE A 91 15.32 9.60 5.86
N PHE A 92 14.01 9.83 6.03
CA PHE A 92 13.32 11.00 5.50
C PHE A 92 12.60 11.76 6.61
N GLU A 93 12.37 13.04 6.36
CA GLU A 93 11.48 13.85 7.19
C GLU A 93 10.03 13.36 7.08
N GLU A 94 9.31 13.54 8.17
CA GLU A 94 7.92 13.12 8.26
C GLU A 94 7.04 13.89 7.28
N PHE A 95 6.10 13.19 6.66
CA PHE A 95 5.13 13.80 5.77
C PHE A 95 4.34 14.90 6.49
N SER A 96 4.29 16.09 5.92
CA SER A 96 3.60 17.25 6.51
C SER A 96 2.14 16.97 6.88
N GLY A 97 1.47 16.09 6.14
CA GLY A 97 0.11 15.66 6.44
C GLY A 97 -0.04 14.69 7.63
N CYS A 98 1.06 14.19 8.20
CA CYS A 98 1.10 13.38 9.43
C CYS A 98 1.70 14.13 10.62
N ASN A 99 2.35 15.28 10.39
CA ASN A 99 2.94 16.09 11.46
C ASN A 99 1.94 17.15 11.95
N ALA A 100 1.45 17.00 13.18
CA ALA A 100 0.58 17.99 13.82
C ALA A 100 1.30 19.34 14.12
N GLY A 101 2.63 19.35 14.18
CA GLY A 101 3.46 20.52 14.47
C GLY A 101 3.76 21.44 13.28
N ALA A 102 3.27 21.13 12.08
CA ALA A 102 3.40 21.98 10.90
C ALA A 102 2.33 23.10 10.83
N LEU A 103 1.38 23.12 11.77
CA LEU A 103 0.50 24.27 11.97
C LEU A 103 1.32 25.33 12.71
N GLU A 104 1.52 26.50 12.10
CA GLU A 104 1.96 27.68 12.82
C GLU A 104 0.95 27.92 13.96
N ILE A 105 1.31 27.51 15.17
CA ILE A 105 0.45 27.67 16.34
C ILE A 105 0.41 29.17 16.66
N ILE A 106 -0.60 29.85 16.14
CA ILE A 106 -0.82 31.28 16.39
C ILE A 106 -1.76 31.46 17.59
N ASP A 107 -2.63 30.49 17.90
CA ASP A 107 -3.65 30.63 18.94
C ASP A 107 -3.94 29.37 19.77
N LYS A 108 -4.35 29.56 21.03
CA LYS A 108 -4.65 28.50 22.01
C LYS A 108 -5.86 27.65 21.60
N SER A 109 -6.77 28.25 20.82
CA SER A 109 -7.94 27.57 20.24
C SER A 109 -7.56 26.59 19.11
N GLU A 110 -6.52 26.92 18.33
CA GLU A 110 -5.97 26.05 17.28
C GLU A 110 -5.13 24.91 17.88
N LEU A 111 -4.41 25.15 18.98
CA LEU A 111 -3.78 24.09 19.77
C LEU A 111 -4.79 23.03 20.22
N LEU A 112 -5.90 23.46 20.82
CA LEU A 112 -6.96 22.53 21.26
C LEU A 112 -7.57 21.76 20.08
N LYS A 113 -7.74 22.39 18.91
CA LYS A 113 -8.17 21.70 17.69
C LYS A 113 -7.12 20.71 17.17
N SER A 114 -5.82 21.04 17.22
CA SER A 114 -4.74 20.15 16.80
C SER A 114 -4.58 18.94 17.72
N LEU A 115 -4.83 19.11 19.03
CA LEU A 115 -4.88 18.03 20.02
C LEU A 115 -6.11 17.13 19.84
N ASN A 116 -7.24 17.71 19.42
CA ASN A 116 -8.49 16.97 19.21
C ASN A 116 -8.52 16.28 17.82
N ASN A 117 -7.81 16.85 16.84
CA ASN A 117 -7.53 16.21 15.57
C ASN A 117 -6.45 15.15 15.82
N ASN A 118 -6.89 13.90 16.00
CA ASN A 118 -6.06 12.71 16.17
C ASN A 118 -5.19 12.42 14.91
N VAL A 119 -4.27 13.32 14.57
CA VAL A 119 -3.28 13.10 13.51
C VAL A 119 -2.26 12.14 14.06
N SER A 120 -2.33 10.89 13.62
CA SER A 120 -1.34 9.86 13.91
C SER A 120 -0.06 10.14 13.12
N SER A 121 1.04 10.21 13.85
CA SER A 121 2.40 10.28 13.32
C SER A 121 2.65 9.11 12.37
N CYS A 122 3.29 9.42 11.23
CA CYS A 122 3.74 8.43 10.24
C CYS A 122 5.15 7.91 10.55
N LYS A 123 5.78 8.47 11.59
CA LYS A 123 7.09 8.04 12.08
C LYS A 123 6.99 6.94 13.13
N ASP A 124 5.93 7.00 13.93
CA ASP A 124 5.73 6.06 15.03
C ASP A 124 5.16 4.73 14.51
N VAL A 125 5.96 3.67 14.65
CA VAL A 125 5.54 2.34 14.22
C VAL A 125 4.58 1.75 15.27
N SER A 126 3.28 1.97 15.06
CA SER A 126 2.23 1.48 15.97
C SER A 126 2.14 -0.04 16.03
N PHE A 127 2.41 -0.73 14.92
CA PHE A 127 2.31 -2.18 14.82
C PHE A 127 3.45 -2.77 13.98
N LYS A 128 4.11 -3.81 14.53
CA LYS A 128 5.14 -4.59 13.86
C LYS A 128 4.71 -6.04 13.76
N PHE A 129 4.87 -6.63 12.58
CA PHE A 129 4.62 -8.05 12.34
C PHE A 129 5.96 -8.73 12.04
N PHE A 130 6.34 -9.71 12.87
CA PHE A 130 7.68 -10.33 12.85
C PHE A 130 8.85 -9.33 12.91
N GLY A 131 8.68 -8.21 13.63
CA GLY A 131 9.72 -7.18 13.77
C GLY A 131 9.82 -6.20 12.60
N ILE A 132 9.06 -6.42 11.51
CA ILE A 132 8.96 -5.52 10.36
C ILE A 132 7.68 -4.69 10.49
N SER A 133 7.73 -3.41 10.14
CA SER A 133 6.53 -2.57 10.09
C SER A 133 5.58 -3.01 8.97
N LEU A 134 4.31 -2.64 9.09
CA LEU A 134 3.32 -2.82 8.03
C LEU A 134 3.78 -2.16 6.71
N ALA A 135 4.42 -0.98 6.79
CA ALA A 135 4.94 -0.29 5.62
C ALA A 135 6.05 -1.08 4.93
N GLY A 136 6.97 -1.69 5.71
CA GLY A 136 8.04 -2.53 5.17
C GLY A 136 7.53 -3.81 4.52
N ILE A 137 6.52 -4.46 5.12
CA ILE A 137 5.85 -5.61 4.51
C ILE A 137 5.15 -5.21 3.21
N ASN A 138 4.46 -4.07 3.21
CA ASN A 138 3.78 -3.55 2.02
C ASN A 138 4.77 -3.27 0.88
N LEU A 139 5.93 -2.69 1.21
CA LEU A 139 7.02 -2.44 0.27
C LEU A 139 7.53 -3.74 -0.37
N LEU A 140 7.88 -4.73 0.44
CA LEU A 140 8.40 -6.01 -0.03
C LEU A 140 7.39 -6.71 -0.95
N LEU A 141 6.13 -6.80 -0.51
CA LEU A 141 5.08 -7.49 -1.27
C LEU A 141 4.73 -6.74 -2.56
N SER A 142 4.64 -5.41 -2.52
CA SER A 142 4.41 -4.61 -3.73
C SER A 142 5.53 -4.79 -4.75
N LEU A 143 6.79 -4.84 -4.30
CA LEU A 143 7.95 -5.09 -5.16
C LEU A 143 7.89 -6.47 -5.82
N LEU A 144 7.55 -7.51 -5.05
CA LEU A 144 7.39 -8.87 -5.57
C LEU A 144 6.30 -8.94 -6.64
N ILE A 145 5.18 -8.24 -6.44
CA ILE A 145 4.09 -8.17 -7.43
C ILE A 145 4.56 -7.48 -8.70
N VAL A 146 5.30 -6.37 -8.63
CA VAL A 146 5.86 -5.69 -9.81
C VAL A 146 6.77 -6.63 -10.59
N VAL A 147 7.73 -7.28 -9.91
CA VAL A 147 8.68 -8.20 -10.56
C VAL A 147 7.95 -9.37 -11.24
N TYR A 148 6.98 -9.97 -10.56
CA TYR A 148 6.22 -11.09 -11.12
C TYR A 148 5.34 -10.65 -12.30
N SER A 149 4.74 -9.46 -12.23
CA SER A 149 3.92 -8.88 -13.29
C SER A 149 4.74 -8.58 -14.55
N LEU A 150 5.93 -7.99 -14.38
CA LEU A 150 6.88 -7.74 -15.48
C LEU A 150 7.34 -9.05 -16.13
N ARG A 151 7.69 -10.07 -15.34
CA ARG A 151 8.05 -11.39 -15.88
C ARG A 151 6.91 -12.03 -16.67
N THR A 152 5.68 -11.94 -16.17
CA THR A 152 4.48 -12.46 -16.86
C THR A 152 4.26 -11.75 -18.20
N LEU A 153 4.56 -10.45 -18.28
CA LEU A 153 4.47 -9.67 -19.51
C LEU A 153 5.54 -10.07 -20.54
N VAL A 154 6.78 -10.33 -20.11
CA VAL A 154 7.88 -10.73 -21.00
C VAL A 154 7.71 -12.17 -21.48
N TYR A 155 7.31 -13.09 -20.61
CA TYR A 155 7.20 -14.51 -20.96
C TYR A 155 6.14 -14.79 -22.03
N GLU A 156 5.02 -14.06 -22.04
CA GLU A 156 3.99 -14.25 -23.07
C GLU A 156 4.31 -13.59 -24.42
N LYS A 157 5.35 -12.75 -24.49
CA LYS A 157 5.81 -12.15 -25.75
C LYS A 157 6.84 -13.01 -26.50
N ASN A 158 7.45 -13.98 -25.82
CA ASN A 158 8.42 -14.93 -26.36
C ASN A 158 7.77 -16.26 -26.70
#